data_AF-A0AAW1ME87-F1
#
_entry.id   AF-A0AAW1ME87-F1
#
_cell.length_a   1.000
_cell.length_b   1.000
_cell.length_c   1.000
_cell.angle_alpha   90.00
_cell.angle_beta   90.00
_cell.angle_gamma   90.00
#
_symmetry.space_group_name_H-M   'P 1'
#
loop_
_entity.id
_entity.type
_entity.pdbx_description
1 polymer ?
#
loop_
_entity_poly.entity_id
_entity_poly.type
_entity_poly.pdbx_seq_one_letter_code
_entity_poly.pdbx_strand_id
1 'polypeptide(L)'
;MTTQRERTFIMVKPDGVQRGLVGEIIKRFEQKGFKLVALKFVWPTEELLQKHYADLSTKPFFPGLVKYMSSGPVVPMVWEGLNSVKTGRVMLGATNPADSAPGTIRGDLCIQVGRNIVHGSDSVESANKEINLWFSEKEVVGWTPANEGWKESTQYHGNFHKVEDENKTLDQSATSINEKFSSVKILQDFQTIEQCSLEYDPTRGASIDPHIDDCWVWGERIVTVNLLADSILNETGSLRHDKKEFVVQYNTKPWPIVRIPLPRRSLFVMYGKARYEWEHQILREDIVEKRICLAYREFTPSFLEGGDNYKYGKPILDIAQKFF
;
A
#
# COMPACT_ATOMS: atom_id res chain seq x y z
N MET A 1 -27.13 -14.75 6.28
CA MET A 1 -26.00 -15.71 6.38
C MET A 1 -24.74 -14.89 6.28
N THR A 2 -23.95 -14.79 7.35
CA THR A 2 -22.65 -14.09 7.32
C THR A 2 -21.74 -14.86 6.39
N THR A 3 -21.41 -14.26 5.23
CA THR A 3 -20.37 -14.77 4.34
C THR A 3 -19.08 -14.93 5.17
N GLN A 4 -18.55 -16.15 5.22
CA GLN A 4 -17.33 -16.44 5.97
C GLN A 4 -16.20 -15.60 5.33
N ARG A 5 -15.68 -14.62 6.07
CA ARG A 5 -14.62 -13.75 5.56
C ARG A 5 -13.29 -14.49 5.56
N GLU A 6 -12.47 -14.25 4.54
CA GLU A 6 -11.17 -14.91 4.37
C GLU A 6 -10.28 -14.68 5.60
N ARG A 7 -9.62 -15.75 6.05
CA ARG A 7 -8.67 -15.75 7.17
C ARG A 7 -7.33 -16.28 6.72
N THR A 8 -6.26 -15.77 7.31
CA THR A 8 -4.90 -16.27 7.15
C THR A 8 -4.28 -16.62 8.49
N PHE A 9 -3.42 -17.63 8.50
CA PHE A 9 -2.60 -17.97 9.66
C PHE A 9 -1.24 -17.28 9.53
N ILE A 10 -0.87 -16.50 10.56
CA ILE A 10 0.42 -15.84 10.68
C ILE A 10 1.08 -16.31 11.97
N MET A 11 2.38 -16.60 11.94
CA MET A 11 3.09 -17.02 13.14
C MET A 11 4.43 -16.31 13.26
N VAL A 12 4.64 -15.60 14.36
CA VAL A 12 5.98 -15.12 14.74
C VAL A 12 6.80 -16.30 15.21
N LYS A 13 7.92 -16.54 14.53
CA LYS A 13 8.85 -17.66 14.79
C LYS A 13 9.72 -17.38 16.02
N PRO A 14 10.47 -18.37 16.55
CA PRO A 14 11.26 -18.19 17.76
C PRO A 14 12.27 -17.03 17.69
N ASP A 15 12.91 -16.84 16.54
CA ASP A 15 13.81 -15.71 16.30
C ASP A 15 13.10 -14.34 16.32
N GLY A 16 11.88 -14.25 15.79
CA GLY A 16 11.07 -13.04 15.86
C GLY A 16 10.68 -12.68 17.29
N VAL A 17 10.34 -13.68 18.10
CA VAL A 17 10.04 -13.49 19.52
C VAL A 17 11.28 -13.07 20.31
N GLN A 18 12.38 -13.80 20.17
CA GLN A 18 13.65 -13.52 20.87
C GLN A 18 14.20 -12.12 20.57
N ARG A 19 13.89 -11.58 19.38
CA ARG A 19 14.27 -10.22 18.96
C ARG A 19 13.28 -9.13 19.37
N GLY A 20 12.21 -9.47 20.09
CA GLY A 20 11.21 -8.50 20.54
C GLY A 20 10.32 -7.92 19.43
N LEU A 21 10.14 -8.64 18.31
CA LEU A 21 9.45 -8.13 17.12
C LEU A 21 7.95 -8.48 17.06
N VAL A 22 7.39 -9.06 18.12
CA VAL A 22 5.97 -9.47 18.17
C VAL A 22 5.04 -8.27 17.96
N GLY A 23 5.25 -7.20 18.72
CA GLY A 23 4.41 -5.99 18.61
C GLY A 23 4.53 -5.32 17.25
N GLU A 24 5.74 -5.29 16.66
CA GLU A 24 5.95 -4.72 15.33
C GLU A 24 5.20 -5.51 14.25
N ILE A 25 5.25 -6.85 14.30
CA ILE A 25 4.53 -7.70 13.33
C ILE A 25 3.02 -7.51 13.48
N ILE A 26 2.48 -7.54 14.71
CA ILE A 26 1.05 -7.30 14.98
C ILE A 26 0.62 -5.94 14.41
N LYS A 27 1.39 -4.90 14.72
CA LYS A 27 1.13 -3.52 14.27
C LYS A 27 0.98 -3.43 12.76
N ARG A 28 1.81 -4.12 11.96
CA ARG A 28 1.68 -4.12 10.48
C ARG A 28 0.30 -4.58 10.03
N PHE A 29 -0.22 -5.67 10.61
CA PHE A 29 -1.53 -6.22 10.26
C PHE A 29 -2.69 -5.37 10.80
N GLU A 30 -2.59 -4.84 12.02
CA GLU A 30 -3.59 -3.94 12.59
C GLU A 30 -3.72 -2.64 11.81
N GLN A 31 -2.59 -1.99 11.48
CA GLN A 31 -2.57 -0.75 10.72
C GLN A 31 -3.06 -0.94 9.29
N LYS A 32 -2.85 -2.12 8.69
CA LYS A 32 -3.44 -2.47 7.39
C LYS A 32 -4.97 -2.56 7.45
N GLY A 33 -5.53 -2.78 8.64
CA GLY A 33 -6.96 -2.88 8.88
C GLY A 33 -7.48 -4.31 9.03
N PHE A 34 -6.61 -5.32 9.04
CA PHE A 34 -7.02 -6.70 9.31
C PHE A 34 -7.57 -6.85 10.73
N LYS A 35 -8.47 -7.81 10.91
CA LYS A 35 -9.10 -8.11 12.19
C LYS A 35 -8.39 -9.30 12.84
N LEU A 36 -7.80 -9.09 14.02
CA LEU A 36 -7.26 -10.18 14.82
C LEU A 36 -8.40 -10.98 15.44
N VAL A 37 -8.50 -12.27 15.11
CA VAL A 37 -9.59 -13.15 15.60
C VAL A 37 -9.10 -14.28 16.49
N ALA A 38 -7.79 -14.56 16.51
CA ALA A 38 -7.16 -15.44 17.49
C ALA A 38 -5.68 -15.09 17.65
N LEU A 39 -5.15 -15.24 18.86
CA LEU A 39 -3.73 -15.08 19.18
C LEU A 39 -3.40 -15.93 20.39
N LYS A 40 -2.23 -16.58 20.39
CA LYS A 40 -1.67 -17.18 21.61
C LYS A 40 -0.16 -17.12 21.64
N PHE A 41 0.40 -17.25 22.84
CA PHE A 41 1.84 -17.37 23.05
C PHE A 41 2.13 -18.79 23.54
N VAL A 42 2.85 -19.57 22.74
CA VAL A 42 3.01 -21.01 23.00
C VAL A 42 4.43 -21.47 22.68
N TRP A 43 4.90 -22.46 23.44
CA TRP A 43 6.07 -23.24 23.08
C TRP A 43 5.61 -24.53 22.40
N PRO A 44 5.75 -24.67 21.07
CA PRO A 44 5.16 -25.78 20.33
C PRO A 44 5.97 -27.07 20.51
N THR A 45 5.28 -28.21 20.54
CA THR A 45 5.94 -29.52 20.53
C THR A 45 6.47 -29.84 19.13
N GLU A 46 7.51 -30.68 19.06
CA GLU A 46 8.04 -31.14 17.76
C GLU A 46 6.97 -31.89 16.95
N GLU A 47 6.10 -32.66 17.60
CA GLU A 47 4.98 -33.37 16.97
C GLU A 47 4.01 -32.42 16.26
N LEU A 48 3.67 -31.28 16.89
CA LEU A 48 2.82 -30.26 16.28
C LEU A 48 3.50 -29.62 15.08
N LEU A 49 4.80 -29.32 15.20
CA LEU A 49 5.59 -28.72 14.12
C LEU A 49 5.80 -29.67 12.94
N GLN A 50 5.95 -30.97 13.19
CA GLN A 50 6.02 -31.99 12.16
C GLN A 50 4.70 -32.07 11.37
N LYS A 51 3.55 -31.96 12.04
CA LYS A 51 2.24 -31.86 11.37
C LYS A 51 2.11 -30.57 10.56
N HIS A 52 2.58 -29.45 11.11
CA HIS A 52 2.54 -28.16 10.42
C HIS A 52 3.40 -28.16 9.15
N TYR A 53 4.61 -28.72 9.22
CA TYR A 53 5.54 -28.82 8.08
C TYR A 53 5.48 -30.16 7.34
N ALA A 54 4.38 -30.90 7.43
CA ALA A 54 4.28 -32.25 6.86
C ALA A 54 4.61 -32.30 5.35
N ASP A 55 4.27 -31.24 4.63
CA ASP A 55 4.52 -31.09 3.19
C ASP A 55 6.03 -30.95 2.86
N LEU A 56 6.86 -30.67 3.86
CA LEU A 56 8.32 -30.57 3.77
C LEU A 56 9.05 -31.79 4.34
N SER A 57 8.34 -32.82 4.81
CA SER A 57 8.91 -34.00 5.50
C SER A 57 9.99 -34.75 4.70
N THR A 58 9.94 -34.69 3.37
CA THR A 58 10.90 -35.32 2.46
C THR A 58 12.15 -34.46 2.20
N LYS A 59 12.19 -33.21 2.67
CA LYS A 59 13.30 -32.30 2.43
C LYS A 59 14.44 -32.54 3.43
N PRO A 60 15.71 -32.46 2.99
CA PRO A 60 16.85 -32.77 3.86
C PRO A 60 16.98 -31.81 5.06
N PHE A 61 16.44 -30.59 4.95
CA PHE A 61 16.46 -29.60 6.02
C PHE A 61 15.31 -29.74 7.04
N PHE A 62 14.35 -30.66 6.83
CA PHE A 62 13.16 -30.81 7.68
C PHE A 62 13.49 -31.07 9.17
N PRO A 63 14.42 -31.97 9.54
CA PRO A 63 14.78 -32.16 10.95
C PRO A 63 15.33 -30.88 11.58
N GLY A 64 16.14 -30.13 10.83
CA GLY A 64 16.69 -28.85 11.27
C GLY A 64 15.61 -27.78 11.45
N LEU A 65 14.61 -27.75 10.56
CA LEU A 65 13.47 -26.83 10.64
C LEU A 65 12.62 -27.09 11.89
N VAL A 66 12.28 -28.36 12.17
CA VAL A 66 11.49 -28.73 13.35
C VAL A 66 12.25 -28.36 14.62
N LYS A 67 13.53 -28.76 14.73
CA LYS A 67 14.38 -28.42 15.88
C LYS A 67 14.55 -26.92 16.09
N TYR A 68 14.65 -26.17 14.99
CA TYR A 68 14.70 -24.72 15.05
C TYR A 68 13.39 -24.12 15.57
N MET A 69 12.25 -24.57 15.06
CA MET A 69 10.94 -24.06 15.44
C MET A 69 10.53 -24.47 16.87
N SER A 70 11.07 -25.57 17.40
CA SER A 70 10.89 -26.01 18.80
C SER A 70 11.89 -25.36 19.76
N SER A 71 12.85 -24.56 19.28
CA SER A 71 13.90 -23.97 20.12
C SER A 71 13.46 -22.82 21.03
N GLY A 72 12.23 -22.32 20.85
CA GLY A 72 11.69 -21.22 21.64
C GLY A 72 10.19 -21.01 21.42
N PRO A 73 9.59 -20.05 22.12
CA PRO A 73 8.18 -19.73 21.99
C PRO A 73 7.87 -19.08 20.63
N VAL A 74 6.63 -19.26 20.17
CA VAL A 74 6.07 -18.64 18.97
C VAL A 74 4.79 -17.88 19.32
N VAL A 75 4.37 -17.00 18.40
CA VAL A 75 3.08 -16.30 18.48
C VAL A 75 2.25 -16.65 17.24
N PRO A 76 1.46 -17.74 17.28
CA PRO A 76 0.47 -18.03 16.26
C PRO A 76 -0.69 -17.02 16.35
N MET A 77 -1.19 -16.59 15.20
CA MET A 77 -2.25 -15.59 15.06
C MET A 77 -3.16 -15.95 13.89
N VAL A 78 -4.42 -15.53 13.98
CA VAL A 78 -5.38 -15.60 12.89
C VAL A 78 -5.88 -14.21 12.58
N TRP A 79 -5.67 -13.78 11.34
CA TRP A 79 -6.10 -12.49 10.82
C TRP A 79 -7.21 -12.68 9.80
N GLU A 80 -8.29 -11.92 9.95
CA GLU A 80 -9.47 -11.94 9.08
C GLU A 80 -9.55 -10.65 8.26
N GLY A 81 -9.86 -10.78 6.97
CA GLY A 81 -10.13 -9.65 6.07
C GLY A 81 -10.01 -10.03 4.60
N LEU A 82 -10.41 -9.11 3.72
CA LEU A 82 -10.40 -9.31 2.27
C LEU A 82 -8.98 -9.58 1.75
N ASN A 83 -8.80 -10.68 1.01
CA ASN A 83 -7.52 -11.13 0.46
C ASN A 83 -6.40 -11.24 1.53
N SER A 84 -6.76 -11.52 2.78
CA SER A 84 -5.81 -11.56 3.91
C SER A 84 -4.65 -12.53 3.68
N VAL A 85 -4.85 -13.66 3.01
CA VAL A 85 -3.77 -14.60 2.68
C VAL A 85 -2.76 -13.96 1.71
N LYS A 86 -3.25 -13.48 0.56
CA LYS A 86 -2.40 -12.88 -0.47
C LYS A 86 -1.71 -11.62 0.02
N THR A 87 -2.46 -10.71 0.64
CA THR A 87 -1.92 -9.45 1.15
C THR A 87 -0.99 -9.67 2.33
N GLY A 88 -1.30 -10.62 3.22
CA GLY A 88 -0.41 -11.05 4.30
C GLY A 88 0.95 -11.47 3.74
N ARG A 89 0.97 -12.36 2.73
CA ARG A 89 2.20 -12.79 2.05
C ARG A 89 3.01 -11.65 1.44
N VAL A 90 2.35 -10.68 0.81
CA VAL A 90 3.02 -9.48 0.27
C VAL A 90 3.66 -8.67 1.40
N MET A 91 2.95 -8.46 2.51
CA MET A 91 3.47 -7.73 3.68
C MET A 91 4.64 -8.44 4.35
N LEU A 92 4.64 -9.78 4.37
CA LEU A 92 5.77 -10.55 4.91
C LEU A 92 7.05 -10.35 4.08
N GLY A 93 6.93 -10.20 2.76
CA GLY A 93 8.05 -10.20 1.82
C GLY A 93 8.44 -11.60 1.35
N ALA A 94 9.45 -11.68 0.48
CA ALA A 94 9.95 -12.94 -0.08
C ALA A 94 10.46 -13.88 1.03
N THR A 95 10.50 -15.19 0.76
CA THR A 95 10.99 -16.17 1.76
C THR A 95 12.45 -15.90 2.15
N ASN A 96 13.26 -15.53 1.16
CA ASN A 96 14.62 -15.06 1.36
C ASN A 96 14.60 -13.53 1.61
N PRO A 97 15.08 -13.06 2.77
CA PRO A 97 15.12 -11.63 3.08
C PRO A 97 15.88 -10.78 2.05
N ALA A 98 16.95 -11.32 1.46
CA ALA A 98 17.72 -10.61 0.43
C ALA A 98 16.92 -10.27 -0.82
N ASP A 99 15.85 -11.04 -1.09
CA ASP A 99 14.94 -10.82 -2.22
C ASP A 99 13.67 -10.05 -1.81
N SER A 100 13.60 -9.59 -0.55
CA SER A 100 12.43 -8.87 -0.03
C SER A 100 12.59 -7.37 -0.25
N ALA A 101 11.53 -6.72 -0.73
CA ALA A 101 11.52 -5.27 -0.91
C ALA A 101 11.57 -4.53 0.45
N PRO A 102 12.22 -3.37 0.53
CA PRO A 102 12.11 -2.48 1.69
C PRO A 102 10.64 -2.14 1.99
N GLY A 103 10.29 -2.06 3.28
CA GLY A 103 8.93 -1.89 3.79
C GLY A 103 8.17 -3.21 4.06
N THR A 104 8.67 -4.34 3.56
CA THR A 104 8.16 -5.67 3.94
C THR A 104 8.79 -6.12 5.26
N ILE A 105 8.09 -6.95 6.03
CA ILE A 105 8.55 -7.41 7.34
C ILE A 105 9.94 -8.06 7.25
N ARG A 106 10.17 -8.92 6.25
CA ARG A 106 11.47 -9.57 6.07
C ARG A 106 12.52 -8.65 5.47
N GLY A 107 12.15 -7.74 4.57
CA GLY A 107 13.09 -6.76 4.00
C GLY A 107 13.62 -5.80 5.07
N ASP A 108 12.76 -5.36 6.00
CA ASP A 108 13.14 -4.43 7.05
C ASP A 108 13.88 -5.11 8.20
N LEU A 109 13.49 -6.35 8.55
CA LEU A 109 13.84 -6.94 9.83
C LEU A 109 14.68 -8.22 9.70
N CYS A 110 15.00 -8.72 8.52
CA CYS A 110 15.73 -9.99 8.36
C CYS A 110 16.95 -9.86 7.44
N ILE A 111 17.90 -10.76 7.64
CA ILE A 111 19.13 -10.82 6.83
C ILE A 111 19.24 -12.18 6.11
N GLN A 112 18.98 -13.28 6.83
CA GLN A 112 19.18 -14.64 6.31
C GLN A 112 17.88 -15.43 6.23
N VAL A 113 17.77 -16.29 5.21
CA VAL A 113 16.58 -17.14 4.96
C VAL A 113 16.21 -18.05 6.13
N GLY A 114 17.19 -18.57 6.86
CA GLY A 114 16.98 -19.44 8.03
C GLY A 114 16.50 -18.70 9.29
N ARG A 115 16.46 -17.36 9.26
CA ARG A 115 16.05 -16.46 10.36
C ARG A 115 15.15 -15.34 9.81
N ASN A 116 14.08 -15.76 9.16
CA ASN A 116 13.13 -14.86 8.50
C ASN A 116 11.90 -14.50 9.35
N ILE A 117 11.98 -14.68 10.67
CA ILE A 117 11.11 -14.21 11.79
C ILE A 117 9.61 -14.53 11.76
N VAL A 118 9.02 -14.80 10.60
CA VAL A 118 7.56 -14.88 10.46
C VAL A 118 7.15 -15.89 9.38
N HIS A 119 6.10 -16.64 9.66
CA HIS A 119 5.38 -17.52 8.74
C HIS A 119 4.03 -16.91 8.37
N GLY A 120 3.55 -17.18 7.16
CA GLY A 120 2.19 -16.88 6.74
C GLY A 120 1.73 -17.86 5.68
N SER A 121 0.46 -18.27 5.76
CA SER A 121 -0.15 -19.21 4.82
C SER A 121 0.02 -18.76 3.37
N ASP A 122 0.18 -19.71 2.47
CA ASP A 122 0.45 -19.47 1.04
C ASP A 122 -0.79 -19.53 0.15
N SER A 123 -1.88 -20.09 0.66
CA SER A 123 -3.14 -20.33 -0.03
C SER A 123 -4.27 -20.34 1.00
N VAL A 124 -5.51 -20.20 0.54
CA VAL A 124 -6.69 -20.24 1.42
C VAL A 124 -6.85 -21.64 2.00
N GLU A 125 -6.52 -22.67 1.22
CA GLU A 125 -6.54 -24.07 1.62
C GLU A 125 -5.52 -24.34 2.73
N SER A 126 -4.27 -23.87 2.57
CA SER A 126 -3.25 -24.01 3.62
C SER A 126 -3.59 -23.20 4.85
N ALA A 127 -4.15 -21.99 4.69
CA ALA A 127 -4.62 -21.18 5.82
C ALA A 127 -5.66 -21.92 6.66
N ASN A 128 -6.68 -22.51 6.03
CA ASN A 128 -7.70 -23.27 6.77
C ASN A 128 -7.10 -24.51 7.48
N LYS A 129 -6.19 -25.24 6.82
CA LYS A 129 -5.47 -26.38 7.42
C LYS A 129 -4.64 -25.93 8.63
N GLU A 130 -3.91 -24.82 8.51
CA GLU A 130 -3.06 -24.27 9.56
C GLU A 130 -3.90 -23.73 10.74
N ILE A 131 -4.96 -22.96 10.47
CA ILE A 131 -5.87 -22.45 11.51
C ILE A 131 -6.43 -23.61 12.34
N ASN A 132 -6.96 -24.66 11.68
CA ASN A 132 -7.54 -25.82 12.35
C ASN A 132 -6.51 -26.67 13.10
N LEU A 133 -5.24 -26.65 12.66
CA LEU A 133 -4.15 -27.34 13.36
C LEU A 133 -3.74 -26.59 14.63
N TRP A 134 -3.68 -25.26 14.57
CA TRP A 134 -3.16 -24.43 15.65
C TRP A 134 -4.22 -23.94 16.63
N PHE A 135 -5.49 -23.80 16.23
CA PHE A 135 -6.55 -23.24 17.07
C PHE A 135 -7.79 -24.13 17.03
N SER A 136 -8.41 -24.32 18.19
CA SER A 136 -9.77 -24.83 18.29
C SER A 136 -10.78 -23.75 17.88
N GLU A 137 -11.99 -24.16 17.48
CA GLU A 137 -13.05 -23.23 17.09
C GLU A 137 -13.37 -22.21 18.20
N LYS A 138 -13.24 -22.59 19.47
CA LYS A 138 -13.50 -21.70 20.62
C LYS A 138 -12.43 -20.62 20.81
N GLU A 139 -11.21 -20.84 20.32
CA GLU A 139 -10.13 -19.85 20.38
C GLU A 139 -10.28 -18.77 19.29
N VAL A 140 -11.13 -19.00 18.28
CA VAL A 140 -11.37 -18.05 17.19
C VAL A 140 -12.63 -17.24 17.46
N VAL A 141 -12.44 -15.96 17.81
CA VAL A 141 -13.51 -15.09 18.29
C VAL A 141 -14.11 -14.28 17.15
N GLY A 142 -15.43 -14.36 17.01
CA GLY A 142 -16.20 -13.47 16.14
C GLY A 142 -16.48 -12.14 16.84
N TRP A 143 -16.04 -11.03 16.23
CA TRP A 143 -16.37 -9.68 16.68
C TRP A 143 -16.40 -8.71 15.48
N THR A 144 -17.05 -7.57 15.68
CA THR A 144 -17.16 -6.47 14.69
C THR A 144 -16.34 -5.28 15.17
N PRO A 145 -15.32 -4.85 14.39
CA PRO A 145 -14.58 -3.63 14.67
C PRO A 145 -15.48 -2.39 14.56
N ALA A 146 -15.30 -1.42 15.44
CA ALA A 146 -16.02 -0.14 15.35
C ALA A 146 -15.76 0.60 14.02
N ASN A 147 -14.63 0.31 13.37
CA ASN A 147 -14.29 0.84 12.06
C ASN A 147 -14.64 -0.08 10.88
N GLU A 148 -15.45 -1.13 11.10
CA GLU A 148 -15.88 -2.03 10.04
C GLU A 148 -16.57 -1.27 8.90
N GLY A 149 -17.45 -0.31 9.20
CA GLY A 149 -18.10 0.54 8.18
C GLY A 149 -17.16 1.50 7.43
N TRP A 150 -15.94 1.72 7.93
CA TRP A 150 -14.89 2.50 7.23
C TRP A 150 -13.92 1.62 6.45
N LYS A 151 -13.82 0.33 6.81
CA LYS A 151 -12.97 -0.68 6.17
C LYS A 151 -13.68 -1.41 5.03
N GLU A 152 -14.97 -1.68 5.24
CA GLU A 152 -15.88 -2.19 4.24
C GLU A 152 -16.57 -1.02 3.56
N SER A 153 -15.88 -0.41 2.58
CA SER A 153 -16.62 -0.18 1.35
C SER A 153 -17.12 -1.56 0.93
N THR A 154 -18.40 -1.70 0.62
CA THR A 154 -18.92 -2.74 -0.28
C THR A 154 -17.81 -3.19 -1.20
N GLN A 155 -17.59 -4.50 -1.35
CA GLN A 155 -16.69 -5.03 -2.37
C GLN A 155 -16.93 -4.28 -3.69
N TYR A 156 -16.14 -3.24 -3.92
CA TYR A 156 -15.59 -2.98 -5.22
C TYR A 156 -14.68 -4.18 -5.40
N HIS A 157 -15.30 -5.26 -5.90
CA HIS A 157 -14.64 -5.99 -6.96
C HIS A 157 -14.18 -4.90 -7.93
N GLY A 158 -12.92 -4.50 -7.83
CA GLY A 158 -12.17 -4.06 -8.98
C GLY A 158 -12.08 -5.28 -9.93
N ASN A 159 -13.15 -5.83 -10.49
CA ASN A 159 -13.66 -5.30 -11.73
C ASN A 159 -13.36 -3.82 -11.85
N PHE A 160 -12.42 -3.50 -12.72
CA PHE A 160 -12.66 -2.38 -13.61
C PHE A 160 -14.03 -2.63 -14.29
N HIS A 161 -15.13 -2.46 -13.56
CA HIS A 161 -16.23 -1.74 -14.12
C HIS A 161 -15.66 -0.34 -14.21
N LYS A 162 -15.10 -0.07 -15.39
CA LYS A 162 -15.39 1.16 -16.10
C LYS A 162 -16.82 1.53 -15.72
N VAL A 163 -16.99 2.37 -14.71
CA VAL A 163 -18.23 3.11 -14.58
C VAL A 163 -18.10 4.08 -15.75
N GLU A 164 -18.48 3.62 -16.94
CA GLU A 164 -19.15 4.51 -17.86
C GLU A 164 -20.33 4.99 -17.04
N ASP A 165 -20.17 6.18 -16.46
CA ASP A 165 -21.29 6.88 -15.88
C ASP A 165 -22.30 7.01 -17.03
N GLU A 166 -23.35 6.19 -17.00
CA GLU A 166 -24.46 6.29 -17.96
C GLU A 166 -25.11 7.69 -17.86
N ASN A 167 -24.84 8.42 -16.78
CA ASN A 167 -25.02 9.86 -16.71
C ASN A 167 -23.70 10.58 -17.06
N LYS A 168 -23.55 10.94 -18.33
CA LYS A 168 -22.51 11.78 -18.97
C LYS A 168 -22.27 13.17 -18.35
N THR A 169 -22.47 13.36 -17.06
CA THR A 169 -22.44 14.67 -16.39
C THR A 169 -21.06 15.06 -15.86
N LEU A 170 -20.23 14.10 -15.42
CA LEU A 170 -18.83 14.39 -15.05
C LEU A 170 -17.88 14.44 -16.25
N ASP A 171 -18.18 13.65 -17.28
CA ASP A 171 -17.39 13.52 -18.53
C ASP A 171 -17.24 14.86 -19.26
N GLN A 172 -18.33 15.63 -19.37
CA GLN A 172 -18.31 16.96 -20.02
C GLN A 172 -17.46 18.00 -19.26
N SER A 173 -17.38 17.87 -17.93
CA SER A 173 -16.61 18.81 -17.10
C SER A 173 -15.10 18.56 -17.16
N ALA A 174 -14.69 17.29 -17.31
CA ALA A 174 -13.30 16.89 -17.48
C ALA A 174 -12.73 17.38 -18.82
N THR A 175 -13.48 17.19 -19.92
CA THR A 175 -13.12 17.73 -21.24
C THR A 175 -12.99 19.26 -21.20
N SER A 176 -13.92 19.97 -20.57
CA SER A 176 -13.86 21.44 -20.46
C SER A 176 -12.65 21.96 -19.66
N ILE A 177 -12.17 21.21 -18.66
CA ILE A 177 -10.96 21.58 -17.91
C ILE A 177 -9.71 21.29 -18.76
N ASN A 178 -9.63 20.14 -19.42
CA ASN A 178 -8.52 19.81 -20.32
C ASN A 178 -8.40 20.81 -21.48
N GLU A 179 -9.51 21.20 -22.10
CA GLU A 179 -9.53 22.25 -23.13
C GLU A 179 -8.91 23.56 -22.63
N LYS A 180 -9.18 23.91 -21.35
CA LYS A 180 -8.60 25.11 -20.74
C LYS A 180 -7.11 25.00 -20.46
N PHE A 181 -6.53 23.80 -20.38
CA PHE A 181 -5.07 23.65 -20.22
C PHE A 181 -4.32 24.27 -21.41
N SER A 182 -4.88 24.18 -22.61
CA SER A 182 -4.31 24.83 -23.80
C SER A 182 -4.19 26.37 -23.66
N SER A 183 -5.03 26.99 -22.83
CA SER A 183 -4.97 28.43 -22.53
C SER A 183 -3.89 28.80 -21.51
N VAL A 184 -3.36 27.82 -20.78
CA VAL A 184 -2.31 28.00 -19.77
C VAL A 184 -0.97 27.72 -20.42
N LYS A 185 -0.09 28.73 -20.48
CA LYS A 185 1.20 28.66 -21.20
C LYS A 185 2.03 27.40 -20.91
N ILE A 186 2.10 26.96 -19.64
CA ILE A 186 2.90 25.79 -19.25
C ILE A 186 2.24 24.44 -19.60
N LEU A 187 0.96 24.43 -19.95
CA LEU A 187 0.17 23.24 -20.25
C LEU A 187 -0.29 23.19 -21.72
N GLN A 188 0.24 24.06 -22.59
CA GLN A 188 -0.17 24.14 -24.00
C GLN A 188 -0.03 22.81 -24.76
N ASP A 189 1.00 22.05 -24.43
CA ASP A 189 1.35 20.74 -24.98
C ASP A 189 1.12 19.61 -23.97
N PHE A 190 0.43 19.89 -22.85
CA PHE A 190 0.13 18.86 -21.85
C PHE A 190 -0.86 17.86 -22.42
N GLN A 191 -0.46 16.58 -22.46
CA GLN A 191 -1.30 15.49 -22.92
C GLN A 191 -1.80 14.71 -21.72
N THR A 192 -3.07 14.95 -21.36
CA THR A 192 -3.71 14.23 -20.26
C THR A 192 -3.83 12.75 -20.61
N ILE A 193 -3.16 11.91 -19.83
CA ILE A 193 -3.23 10.45 -19.88
C ILE A 193 -4.13 9.92 -18.78
N GLU A 194 -4.02 10.51 -17.60
CA GLU A 194 -4.76 10.11 -16.42
C GLU A 194 -5.39 11.33 -15.76
N GLN A 195 -6.63 11.16 -15.31
CA GLN A 195 -7.28 12.05 -14.36
C GLN A 195 -7.76 11.24 -13.16
N CYS A 196 -7.32 11.63 -11.97
CA CYS A 196 -7.79 11.09 -10.71
C CYS A 196 -8.62 12.14 -9.96
N SER A 197 -9.74 11.73 -9.36
CA SER A 197 -10.51 12.57 -8.44
C SER A 197 -10.15 12.22 -7.00
N LEU A 198 -9.67 13.20 -6.26
CA LEU A 198 -9.21 13.04 -4.88
C LEU A 198 -10.16 13.79 -3.96
N GLU A 199 -10.81 13.05 -3.06
CA GLU A 199 -11.69 13.60 -2.03
C GLU A 199 -11.03 13.46 -0.66
N TYR A 200 -10.93 14.59 0.06
CA TYR A 200 -10.46 14.62 1.43
C TYR A 200 -11.58 15.11 2.33
N ASP A 201 -11.89 14.31 3.34
CA ASP A 201 -12.92 14.58 4.33
C ASP A 201 -12.28 14.61 5.74
N PRO A 202 -12.40 15.73 6.48
CA PRO A 202 -11.83 15.86 7.82
C PRO A 202 -12.38 14.81 8.80
N THR A 203 -13.64 14.38 8.61
CA THR A 203 -14.30 13.40 9.48
C THR A 203 -13.78 11.98 9.29
N ARG A 204 -13.13 11.72 8.14
CA ARG A 204 -12.57 10.40 7.78
C ARG A 204 -11.09 10.28 8.13
N GLY A 205 -10.50 11.32 8.72
CA GLY A 205 -9.08 11.36 9.03
C GLY A 205 -8.19 11.24 7.79
N ALA A 206 -8.65 11.74 6.64
CA ALA A 206 -7.90 11.71 5.40
C ALA A 206 -6.52 12.36 5.58
N SER A 207 -5.51 11.79 4.94
CA SER A 207 -4.14 12.31 4.86
C SER A 207 -3.42 11.57 3.73
N ILE A 208 -2.29 12.10 3.30
CA ILE A 208 -1.39 11.42 2.37
C ILE A 208 0.03 11.55 2.89
N ASP A 209 0.71 10.41 2.99
CA ASP A 209 2.12 10.37 3.39
C ASP A 209 3.02 11.02 2.32
N PRO A 210 4.17 11.58 2.70
CA PRO A 210 5.16 12.10 1.76
C PRO A 210 5.52 11.11 0.66
N HIS A 211 5.35 11.53 -0.60
CA HIS A 211 5.72 10.73 -1.75
C HIS A 211 6.04 11.58 -2.99
N ILE A 212 6.70 10.93 -3.95
CA ILE A 212 6.93 11.45 -5.29
C ILE A 212 6.16 10.53 -6.23
N ASP A 213 5.34 11.10 -7.11
CA ASP A 213 4.64 10.34 -8.15
C ASP A 213 5.64 9.59 -9.02
N ASP A 214 5.29 8.38 -9.45
CA ASP A 214 6.13 7.48 -10.25
C ASP A 214 6.75 8.16 -11.48
N CYS A 215 7.95 8.73 -11.33
CA CYS A 215 8.64 9.51 -12.37
C CYS A 215 9.02 8.67 -13.60
N TRP A 216 9.01 7.35 -13.44
CA TRP A 216 9.28 6.40 -14.52
C TRP A 216 8.08 6.24 -15.46
N VAL A 217 6.87 6.64 -15.05
CA VAL A 217 5.66 6.66 -15.91
C VAL A 217 5.20 8.09 -16.16
N TRP A 218 5.09 8.89 -15.10
CA TRP A 218 4.49 10.21 -15.15
C TRP A 218 5.53 11.27 -15.47
N GLY A 219 5.17 12.14 -16.41
CA GLY A 219 6.03 13.14 -16.98
C GLY A 219 6.34 14.31 -16.06
N GLU A 220 6.84 15.36 -16.70
CA GLU A 220 7.41 16.55 -16.06
C GLU A 220 6.39 17.30 -15.21
N ARG A 221 5.16 17.43 -15.71
CA ARG A 221 4.13 18.27 -15.10
C ARG A 221 3.12 17.42 -14.35
N ILE A 222 2.94 17.76 -13.08
CA ILE A 222 1.92 17.19 -12.21
C ILE A 222 0.89 18.28 -11.95
N VAL A 223 -0.31 18.08 -12.48
CA VAL A 223 -1.33 19.11 -12.50
C VAL A 223 -2.41 18.77 -11.48
N THR A 224 -2.88 19.77 -10.74
CA THR A 224 -3.98 19.62 -9.80
C THR A 224 -4.93 20.80 -9.90
N VAL A 225 -6.22 20.53 -10.03
CA VAL A 225 -7.30 21.53 -10.01
C VAL A 225 -8.07 21.36 -8.72
N ASN A 226 -8.00 22.37 -7.86
CA ASN A 226 -8.73 22.38 -6.60
C ASN A 226 -10.16 22.91 -6.84
N LEU A 227 -11.20 22.24 -6.33
CA LEU A 227 -12.59 22.53 -6.71
C LEU A 227 -13.44 23.14 -5.58
N LEU A 228 -13.67 22.38 -4.50
CA LEU A 228 -14.75 22.68 -3.56
C LEU A 228 -14.41 23.68 -2.46
N ALA A 229 -13.18 23.66 -1.95
CA ALA A 229 -12.79 24.32 -0.72
C ALA A 229 -11.38 24.89 -0.84
N ASP A 230 -11.05 25.88 -0.01
CA ASP A 230 -9.65 26.30 0.13
C ASP A 230 -8.86 25.15 0.74
N SER A 231 -7.64 24.94 0.26
CA SER A 231 -6.85 23.77 0.64
C SER A 231 -5.38 24.12 0.76
N ILE A 232 -4.61 23.17 1.30
CA ILE A 232 -3.16 23.28 1.42
C ILE A 232 -2.56 21.99 0.84
N LEU A 233 -1.62 22.15 -0.08
CA LEU A 233 -0.69 21.10 -0.47
C LEU A 233 0.57 21.25 0.39
N ASN A 234 1.05 20.15 0.96
CA ASN A 234 2.27 20.16 1.74
C ASN A 234 3.41 19.56 0.92
N GLU A 235 4.58 20.17 0.96
CA GLU A 235 5.82 19.62 0.42
C GLU A 235 6.87 19.49 1.52
N THR A 236 7.65 18.42 1.48
CA THR A 236 8.80 18.20 2.35
C THR A 236 9.99 17.73 1.53
N GLY A 237 11.20 18.00 1.99
CA GLY A 237 12.42 17.53 1.31
C GLY A 237 12.43 16.01 1.20
N SER A 238 12.85 15.47 0.05
CA SER A 238 12.86 14.03 -0.15
C SER A 238 13.95 13.35 0.69
N LEU A 239 13.55 12.33 1.45
CA LEU A 239 14.47 11.46 2.19
C LEU A 239 15.26 10.50 1.27
N ARG A 240 14.92 10.46 -0.03
CA ARG A 240 15.45 9.49 -0.99
C ARG A 240 16.63 9.98 -1.82
N HIS A 241 17.01 11.26 -1.74
CA HIS A 241 18.11 11.82 -2.55
C HIS A 241 19.52 11.61 -1.99
N ASP A 242 19.68 11.16 -0.73
CA ASP A 242 20.98 10.71 -0.23
C ASP A 242 21.31 9.30 -0.73
N LYS A 243 21.63 9.23 -2.02
CA LYS A 243 22.25 8.06 -2.64
C LYS A 243 23.66 7.87 -2.08
N LYS A 244 23.79 7.11 -0.98
CA LYS A 244 24.83 6.10 -0.71
C LYS A 244 24.84 5.51 0.71
N GLU A 245 24.00 5.99 1.61
CA GLU A 245 23.88 5.39 2.94
C GLU A 245 22.42 5.03 3.19
N PHE A 246 22.12 3.72 3.26
CA PHE A 246 20.91 3.20 3.91
C PHE A 246 21.02 3.32 5.44
N VAL A 247 21.58 4.43 5.90
CA VAL A 247 21.49 4.87 7.28
C VAL A 247 20.48 6.00 7.21
N VAL A 248 19.31 5.80 7.81
CA VAL A 248 18.53 6.94 8.31
C VAL A 248 19.42 7.59 9.36
N GLN A 249 20.36 8.43 8.92
CA GLN A 249 20.93 9.40 9.83
C GLN A 249 19.72 10.26 10.17
N TYR A 250 19.30 10.20 11.43
CA TYR A 250 18.44 11.20 12.02
C TYR A 250 19.18 12.52 11.89
N ASN A 251 19.10 13.13 10.70
CA ASN A 251 19.56 14.49 10.50
C ASN A 251 18.73 15.29 11.49
N THR A 252 19.39 15.84 12.49
CA THR A 252 18.79 16.37 13.72
C THR A 252 17.98 17.64 13.50
N LYS A 253 17.68 17.96 12.22
CA LYS A 253 16.79 19.02 11.79
C LYS A 253 15.71 18.40 10.88
N PRO A 254 14.43 18.47 11.25
CA PRO A 254 13.35 18.09 10.35
C PRO A 254 13.42 18.96 9.09
N TRP A 255 13.24 18.35 7.92
CA TRP A 255 13.05 19.10 6.68
C TRP A 255 11.89 20.07 6.86
N PRO A 256 11.98 21.31 6.36
CA PRO A 256 10.88 22.25 6.45
C PRO A 256 9.68 21.70 5.69
N ILE A 257 8.50 21.78 6.31
CA ILE A 257 7.23 21.55 5.62
C ILE A 257 6.82 22.87 4.95
N VAL A 258 6.77 22.85 3.64
CA VAL A 258 6.25 23.96 2.83
C VAL A 258 4.76 23.75 2.66
N ARG A 259 3.96 24.66 3.20
CA ARG A 259 2.51 24.70 3.00
C ARG A 259 2.20 25.63 1.84
N ILE A 260 1.65 25.08 0.76
CA ILE A 260 1.24 25.80 -0.44
C ILE A 260 -0.28 26.00 -0.37
N PRO A 261 -0.77 27.23 -0.12
CA PRO A 261 -2.20 27.50 -0.16
C PRO A 261 -2.74 27.32 -1.58
N LEU A 262 -3.79 26.54 -1.70
CA LEU A 262 -4.53 26.26 -2.92
C LEU A 262 -5.97 26.74 -2.71
N PRO A 263 -6.30 28.00 -3.05
CA PRO A 263 -7.67 28.50 -2.97
C PRO A 263 -8.63 27.64 -3.78
N ARG A 264 -9.93 27.63 -3.44
CA ARG A 264 -10.93 26.94 -4.26
C ARG A 264 -10.88 27.45 -5.70
N ARG A 265 -11.04 26.54 -6.66
CA ARG A 265 -10.97 26.81 -8.10
C ARG A 265 -9.59 27.28 -8.58
N SER A 266 -8.52 26.91 -7.88
CA SER A 266 -7.14 27.14 -8.32
C SER A 266 -6.60 25.98 -9.17
N LEU A 267 -5.72 26.32 -10.12
CA LEU A 267 -4.88 25.38 -10.83
C LEU A 267 -3.47 25.41 -10.22
N PHE A 268 -2.93 24.24 -9.90
CA PHE A 268 -1.57 24.05 -9.45
C PHE A 268 -0.82 23.15 -10.44
N VAL A 269 0.42 23.53 -10.76
CA VAL A 269 1.30 22.77 -11.65
C VAL A 269 2.65 22.63 -10.97
N MET A 270 3.00 21.42 -10.57
CA MET A 270 4.33 21.07 -10.04
C MET A 270 5.19 20.55 -11.19
N TYR A 271 6.37 21.13 -11.35
CA TYR A 271 7.32 20.81 -12.42
C TYR A 271 8.76 21.22 -12.00
N GLY A 272 9.76 20.82 -12.77
CA GLY A 272 11.16 21.14 -12.53
C GLY A 272 11.68 20.50 -11.24
N LYS A 273 12.58 21.18 -10.54
CA LYS A 273 13.18 20.64 -9.30
C LYS A 273 12.15 20.25 -8.25
N ALA A 274 11.05 21.00 -8.12
CA ALA A 274 9.99 20.67 -7.16
C ALA A 274 9.42 19.26 -7.40
N ARG A 275 9.16 18.90 -8.67
CA ARG A 275 8.65 17.58 -9.08
C ARG A 275 9.53 16.40 -8.64
N TYR A 276 10.84 16.61 -8.56
CA TYR A 276 11.81 15.53 -8.39
C TYR A 276 12.56 15.56 -7.05
N GLU A 277 12.63 16.69 -6.38
CA GLU A 277 13.38 16.88 -5.13
C GLU A 277 12.47 16.94 -3.89
N TRP A 278 11.18 17.23 -4.09
CA TRP A 278 10.21 17.40 -3.02
C TRP A 278 9.16 16.30 -3.02
N GLU A 279 8.90 15.76 -1.83
CA GLU A 279 7.82 14.84 -1.58
C GLU A 279 6.56 15.64 -1.24
N HIS A 280 5.51 15.44 -2.03
CA HIS A 280 4.22 16.04 -1.75
C HIS A 280 3.43 15.15 -0.78
N GLN A 281 2.68 15.78 0.10
CA GLN A 281 1.92 15.14 1.16
C GLN A 281 0.67 15.96 1.48
N ILE A 282 -0.27 15.37 2.21
CA ILE A 282 -1.40 16.09 2.77
C ILE A 282 -1.46 15.77 4.26
N LEU A 283 -1.16 16.77 5.08
CA LEU A 283 -1.26 16.65 6.52
C LEU A 283 -2.72 16.66 6.97
N ARG A 284 -3.02 15.87 8.00
CA ARG A 284 -4.38 15.74 8.53
C ARG A 284 -4.87 17.06 9.10
N GLU A 285 -4.01 17.78 9.82
CA GLU A 285 -4.35 19.08 10.43
C GLU A 285 -4.69 20.17 9.40
N ASP A 286 -4.27 20.01 8.14
CA ASP A 286 -4.53 20.97 7.07
C ASP A 286 -5.81 20.64 6.27
N ILE A 287 -6.50 19.54 6.61
CA ILE A 287 -7.83 19.22 6.07
C ILE A 287 -8.85 19.70 7.08
N VAL A 288 -9.31 20.93 6.92
CA VAL A 288 -10.27 21.58 7.82
C VAL A 288 -11.72 21.47 7.35
N GLU A 289 -11.92 21.24 6.05
CA GLU A 289 -13.24 21.05 5.43
C GLU A 289 -13.15 20.05 4.27
N LYS A 290 -14.31 19.58 3.79
CA LYS A 290 -14.37 18.64 2.68
C LYS A 290 -13.86 19.32 1.41
N ARG A 291 -12.80 18.78 0.82
CA ARG A 291 -12.23 19.27 -0.44
C ARG A 291 -12.20 18.16 -1.49
N ILE A 292 -12.43 18.56 -2.75
CA ILE A 292 -12.25 17.70 -3.92
C ILE A 292 -11.24 18.39 -4.82
N CYS A 293 -10.24 17.64 -5.29
CA CYS A 293 -9.35 18.08 -6.34
C CYS A 293 -9.25 17.04 -7.45
N LEU A 294 -8.97 17.52 -8.66
CA LEU A 294 -8.68 16.68 -9.82
C LEU A 294 -7.19 16.71 -10.08
N ALA A 295 -6.55 15.56 -10.09
CA ALA A 295 -5.14 15.39 -10.37
C ALA A 295 -4.98 14.86 -11.80
N TYR A 296 -4.18 15.52 -12.63
CA TYR A 296 -3.93 15.12 -14.02
C TYR A 296 -2.46 14.73 -14.20
N ARG A 297 -2.21 13.72 -15.03
CA ARG A 297 -0.87 13.22 -15.37
C ARG A 297 -0.70 13.11 -16.87
N GLU A 298 0.51 13.36 -17.32
CA GLU A 298 0.99 13.08 -18.67
C GLU A 298 2.05 11.98 -18.62
N PHE A 299 2.36 11.38 -19.77
CA PHE A 299 3.44 10.41 -19.86
C PHE A 299 4.82 11.09 -19.82
N THR A 300 5.78 10.38 -19.22
CA THR A 300 7.20 10.70 -19.38
C THR A 300 7.64 10.45 -20.84
N PRO A 301 8.65 11.18 -21.37
CA PRO A 301 9.03 11.09 -22.79
C PRO A 301 9.32 9.68 -23.32
N SER A 302 9.77 8.74 -22.47
CA SER A 302 10.03 7.36 -22.93
C SER A 302 8.78 6.64 -23.44
N PHE A 303 7.58 7.05 -23.04
CA PHE A 303 6.30 6.44 -23.48
C PHE A 303 5.66 7.20 -24.65
N LEU A 304 6.22 8.34 -25.05
CA LEU A 304 5.77 9.13 -26.20
C LEU A 304 6.46 8.68 -27.50
N GLU A 305 6.01 9.21 -28.62
CA GLU A 305 6.58 8.90 -29.94
C GLU A 305 8.10 9.16 -29.95
N GLY A 306 8.87 8.17 -30.40
CA GLY A 306 10.33 8.20 -30.38
C GLY A 306 10.99 7.71 -29.08
N GLY A 307 10.21 7.40 -28.04
CA GLY A 307 10.72 6.83 -26.78
C GLY A 307 10.80 5.30 -26.77
N ASP A 308 11.68 4.75 -25.93
CA ASP A 308 11.96 3.30 -25.83
C ASP A 308 10.74 2.45 -25.43
N ASN A 309 9.77 3.06 -24.74
CA ASN A 309 8.53 2.43 -24.27
C ASN A 309 7.31 2.83 -25.09
N TYR A 310 7.49 3.49 -26.25
CA TYR A 310 6.38 3.97 -27.09
C TYR A 310 5.34 2.89 -27.43
N LYS A 311 5.78 1.66 -27.70
CA LYS A 311 4.88 0.52 -27.98
C LYS A 311 3.88 0.23 -26.86
N TYR A 312 4.22 0.58 -25.62
CA TYR A 312 3.34 0.44 -24.45
C TYR A 312 2.53 1.71 -24.19
N GLY A 313 3.11 2.90 -24.44
CA GLY A 313 2.43 4.17 -24.25
C GLY A 313 1.36 4.45 -25.30
N LYS A 314 1.62 4.10 -26.57
CA LYS A 314 0.72 4.41 -27.70
C LYS A 314 -0.72 3.94 -27.49
N PRO A 315 -1.00 2.65 -27.14
CA PRO A 315 -2.38 2.21 -26.95
C PRO A 315 -3.10 2.97 -25.85
N ILE A 316 -2.38 3.38 -24.80
CA ILE A 316 -2.95 4.13 -23.66
C ILE A 316 -3.24 5.57 -24.07
N LEU A 317 -2.31 6.22 -24.79
CA LEU A 317 -2.50 7.57 -25.32
C LEU A 317 -3.68 7.62 -26.31
N ASP A 318 -3.79 6.65 -27.21
CA ASP A 318 -4.90 6.55 -28.18
C ASP A 318 -6.27 6.33 -27.48
N ILE A 319 -6.27 5.74 -26.28
CA ILE A 319 -7.46 5.63 -25.42
C ILE A 319 -7.74 6.96 -24.73
N ALA A 320 -6.73 7.56 -24.11
CA ALA A 320 -6.87 8.81 -23.35
C ALA A 320 -7.39 9.97 -24.22
N GLN A 321 -6.92 10.08 -25.47
CA GLN A 321 -7.40 11.06 -26.46
C GLN A 321 -8.89 10.94 -26.83
N LYS A 322 -9.55 9.83 -26.47
CA LYS A 322 -10.99 9.65 -26.69
C LYS A 322 -11.82 10.13 -25.49
N PHE A 323 -11.20 10.28 -24.33
CA PHE A 323 -11.84 10.71 -23.08
C PHE A 323 -11.56 12.17 -22.75
N PHE A 324 -10.39 12.69 -23.14
CA PHE A 324 -9.91 14.02 -22.82
C PHE A 324 -9.70 14.87 -24.06
#